data_AF-A0A9W5YFZ0-F1
#
_entry.id   AF-A0A9W5YFZ0-F1
#
_cell.length_a   1.000
_cell.length_b   1.000
_cell.length_c   1.000
_cell.angle_alpha   90.00
_cell.angle_beta   90.00
_cell.angle_gamma   90.00
#
_symmetry.space_group_name_H-M   'P 1'
#
loop_
_entity.id
_entity.type
_entity.pdbx_description
1 polymer ?
#
loop_
_entity_poly.entity_id
_entity_poly.type
_entity_poly.pdbx_seq_one_letter_code
_entity_poly.pdbx_strand_id
1 'polypeptide(L)' 'MHNQMNGQQGKNAIQHVHDVQSQLQSAKSCLNQAISTVEKPENKKRIQDTLNAVDNALNTCNTTITNYQES' A
#
# COMPACT_ATOMS: atom_id res chain seq x y z
N MET A 1 -3.02 -40.73 -12.66
CA MET A 1 -3.35 -39.48 -13.36
C MET A 1 -4.83 -39.20 -13.20
N HIS A 2 -5.21 -38.34 -12.27
CA HIS A 2 -6.51 -37.69 -12.31
C HIS A 2 -6.35 -36.26 -11.80
N ASN A 3 -6.82 -35.37 -12.65
CA ASN A 3 -6.55 -33.95 -12.72
C ASN A 3 -7.75 -33.24 -12.07
N GLN A 4 -7.52 -32.48 -11.00
CA GLN A 4 -8.47 -31.47 -10.54
C GLN A 4 -7.71 -30.20 -10.21
N MET A 5 -7.66 -29.33 -11.23
CA MET A 5 -7.35 -27.92 -11.12
C MET A 5 -8.40 -27.29 -10.19
N ASN A 6 -8.07 -27.13 -8.91
CA ASN A 6 -8.94 -26.48 -7.95
C ASN A 6 -8.72 -24.95 -8.06
N GLY A 7 -9.82 -24.24 -8.32
CA GLY A 7 -9.84 -22.89 -8.85
C GLY A 7 -9.07 -21.87 -8.03
N GLN A 8 -8.16 -21.16 -8.68
CA GLN A 8 -7.80 -19.82 -8.24
C GLN A 8 -9.03 -18.94 -8.42
N GLN A 9 -9.87 -18.85 -7.37
CA GLN A 9 -10.76 -17.71 -7.23
C GLN A 9 -9.84 -16.49 -7.21
N GLY A 10 -9.86 -15.71 -8.29
CA GLY A 10 -9.13 -14.45 -8.36
C GLY A 10 -9.51 -13.58 -7.16
N LYS A 11 -8.55 -12.78 -6.67
CA LYS A 11 -8.80 -11.89 -5.53
C LYS A 11 -10.05 -11.06 -5.80
N ASN A 12 -10.93 -10.95 -4.81
CA ASN A 12 -12.06 -10.06 -4.89
C ASN A 12 -11.60 -8.60 -4.78
N ALA A 13 -12.47 -7.65 -5.14
CA ALA A 13 -12.11 -6.24 -5.20
C ALA A 13 -11.63 -5.70 -3.83
N ILE A 14 -12.23 -6.13 -2.71
CA ILE A 14 -11.78 -5.73 -1.37
C ILE A 14 -10.40 -6.30 -1.01
N GLN A 15 -10.09 -7.54 -1.41
CA GLN A 15 -8.76 -8.13 -1.25
C GLN A 15 -7.70 -7.32 -2.02
N HIS A 16 -8.01 -6.82 -3.21
CA HIS A 16 -7.11 -5.90 -3.92
C HIS A 16 -6.91 -4.58 -3.16
N VAL A 17 -7.95 -4.03 -2.53
CA VAL A 17 -7.80 -2.83 -1.69
C VAL A 17 -6.92 -3.12 -0.46
N HIS A 18 -7.08 -4.28 0.19
CA HIS A 18 -6.20 -4.70 1.29
C HIS A 18 -4.75 -4.91 0.84
N ASP A 19 -4.51 -5.47 -0.34
CA ASP A 19 -3.16 -5.58 -0.89
C ASP A 19 -2.51 -4.20 -1.06
N VAL A 20 -3.26 -3.24 -1.60
CA VAL A 20 -2.79 -1.86 -1.79
C VAL A 20 -2.48 -1.22 -0.43
N GLN A 21 -3.34 -1.40 0.58
CA GLN A 21 -3.08 -0.94 1.94
C GLN A 21 -1.74 -1.47 2.47
N SER A 22 -1.49 -2.78 2.33
CA SER A 22 -0.24 -3.42 2.77
C SER A 22 0.99 -2.88 2.02
N GLN A 23 0.86 -2.64 0.72
CA GLN A 23 1.93 -2.08 -0.10
C GLN A 23 2.24 -0.63 0.28
N LEU A 24 1.22 0.18 0.56
CA LEU A 24 1.39 1.56 1.03
C LEU A 24 2.07 1.61 2.40
N GLN A 25 1.73 0.71 3.33
CA GLN A 25 2.43 0.60 4.63
C GLN A 25 3.91 0.24 4.45
N SER A 26 4.20 -0.70 3.54
CA SER A 26 5.57 -1.09 3.22
C SER A 26 6.34 0.07 2.59
N ALA A 27 5.73 0.80 1.66
CA ALA A 27 6.33 1.98 1.04
C ALA A 27 6.60 3.08 2.08
N LYS A 28 5.66 3.33 3.01
CA LYS A 28 5.84 4.25 4.13
C LYS A 28 7.06 3.88 4.99
N SER A 29 7.23 2.60 5.30
CA SER A 29 8.39 2.11 6.06
C SER A 29 9.71 2.37 5.31
N CYS A 30 9.77 2.00 4.02
CA CYS A 30 10.95 2.24 3.18
C CYS A 30 11.30 3.73 3.07
N LEU A 31 10.31 4.60 2.91
CA LEU A 31 10.51 6.05 2.85
C LEU A 31 11.04 6.61 4.17
N ASN A 32 10.55 6.14 5.32
CA ASN A 32 11.09 6.53 6.63
C ASN A 32 12.56 6.11 6.79
N GLN A 33 12.92 4.91 6.34
CA GLN A 33 14.32 4.47 6.32
C GLN A 33 15.17 5.36 5.40
N ALA A 34 14.67 5.72 4.21
CA ALA A 34 15.37 6.61 3.29
C ALA A 34 15.59 8.02 3.87
N ILE A 35 14.63 8.56 4.62
CA ILE A 35 14.79 9.84 5.35
C ILE A 35 15.91 9.78 6.38
N SER A 36 16.13 8.61 7.00
CA SER A 36 17.16 8.42 8.01
C SER A 36 18.57 8.28 7.43
N THR A 37 18.70 7.90 6.16
CA THR A 37 20.00 7.65 5.51
C THR A 37 20.41 8.74 4.53
N VAL A 38 19.47 9.57 4.07
CA VAL A 38 19.74 10.62 3.09
C VAL A 38 20.52 11.77 3.71
N GLU A 39 21.67 12.09 3.11
CA GLU A 39 22.56 13.16 3.61
C GLU A 39 22.16 14.55 3.08
N LYS A 40 21.65 14.61 1.84
CA LYS A 40 21.30 15.87 1.20
C LYS A 40 19.93 16.38 1.67
N PRO A 41 19.83 17.60 2.23
CA PRO A 41 18.57 18.13 2.76
C PRO A 41 17.49 18.31 1.70
N GLU A 42 17.87 18.65 0.45
CA GLU A 42 16.93 18.73 -0.67
C GLU A 42 16.28 17.36 -0.98
N ASN A 43 17.08 16.30 -0.97
CA ASN A 43 16.57 14.94 -1.16
C ASN A 43 15.71 14.52 0.03
N LYS A 44 16.09 14.88 1.26
CA LYS A 44 15.28 14.66 2.45
C LYS A 44 13.89 15.27 2.31
N LYS A 45 13.82 16.53 1.86
CA LYS A 45 12.54 17.22 1.59
C LYS A 45 11.71 16.47 0.55
N ARG A 46 12.30 16.08 -0.58
CA ARG A 46 11.59 15.31 -1.63
C ARG A 46 11.06 13.96 -1.13
N ILE A 47 11.83 13.26 -0.31
CA ILE A 47 11.40 11.99 0.29
C ILE A 47 10.29 12.23 1.32
N GLN A 48 10.36 13.29 2.11
CA GLN A 48 9.29 13.70 3.03
C GLN A 48 7.99 14.06 2.28
N ASP A 49 8.09 14.79 1.16
CA ASP A 49 6.93 15.12 0.33
C ASP A 49 6.28 13.84 -0.24
N THR A 50 7.11 12.87 -0.66
CA THR A 50 6.64 11.54 -1.11
C THR A 50 5.99 10.76 0.03
N LEU A 51 6.57 10.78 1.23
CA LEU A 51 6.02 10.14 2.43
C LEU A 51 4.62 10.70 2.77
N ASN A 52 4.46 12.02 2.72
CA ASN A 52 3.17 12.67 2.97
C ASN A 52 2.11 12.23 1.95
N ALA A 53 2.48 12.09 0.67
CA ALA A 53 1.57 11.59 -0.36
C ALA A 53 1.15 10.12 -0.09
N VAL A 54 2.08 9.27 0.34
CA VAL A 54 1.78 7.88 0.72
C VAL A 54 0.87 7.81 1.94
N ASP A 55 1.09 8.65 2.95
CA ASP A 55 0.21 8.74 4.13
C ASP A 55 -1.23 9.16 3.74
N ASN A 56 -1.38 10.14 2.85
CA ASN A 56 -2.69 10.54 2.33
C ASN A 56 -3.38 9.42 1.53
N ALA A 57 -2.62 8.69 0.70
CA ALA A 57 -3.13 7.54 -0.03
C ALA A 57 -3.57 6.42 0.92
N LEU A 58 -2.82 6.18 1.98
CA LEU A 58 -3.14 5.18 3.01
C LEU A 58 -4.42 5.53 3.77
N ASN A 59 -4.61 6.81 4.13
CA ASN A 59 -5.86 7.28 4.75
C ASN A 59 -7.07 7.10 3.83
N THR A 60 -6.92 7.43 2.55
CA THR A 60 -7.96 7.19 1.54
C THR A 60 -8.27 5.71 1.41
N CYS A 61 -7.24 4.86 1.34
CA CYS A 61 -7.39 3.40 1.24
C CYS A 61 -8.12 2.82 2.48
N ASN A 62 -7.77 3.26 3.68
CA ASN A 62 -8.45 2.85 4.91
C ASN A 62 -9.92 3.29 4.93
N THR A 63 -10.21 4.49 4.40
CA THR A 63 -11.58 4.98 4.24
C THR A 63 -12.37 4.10 3.27
N THR A 64 -11.77 3.69 2.15
CA THR A 64 -12.37 2.74 1.21
C THR A 64 -12.68 1.43 1.90
N ILE A 65 -11.73 0.84 2.64
CA ILE A 65 -11.95 -0.43 3.38
C ILE A 65 -13.09 -0.29 4.38
N THR A 66 -13.10 0.80 5.15
CA THR A 66 -14.10 1.05 6.20
C THR A 66 -15.52 1.18 5.63
N ASN A 67 -15.64 1.84 4.47
CA ASN A 67 -16.92 2.09 3.83
C ASN A 67 -17.27 1.03 2.77
N TYR A 68 -16.44 -0.01 2.61
CA TYR A 68 -16.65 -1.00 1.57
C TYR A 68 -17.90 -1.84 1.88
N GLN A 69 -18.85 -1.85 0.95
CA GLN A 69 -20.05 -2.67 1.05
C GLN A 69 -19.95 -3.81 0.04
N GLU A 70 -19.90 -5.05 0.53
CA GLU A 70 -20.08 -6.23 -0.31
C GLU A 70 -21.57 -6.32 -0.69
N SER A 71 -21.86 -6.39 -1.99
CA SER A 71 -23.22 -6.53 -2.53
C SER A 71 -23.80 -7.93 -2.29
#